data_AF-A0AAX2YG64-F1
#
_entry.id   AF-A0AAX2YG64-F1
#
_cell.length_a   1.000
_cell.length_b   1.000
_cell.length_c   1.000
_cell.angle_alpha   90.00
_cell.angle_beta   90.00
_cell.angle_gamma   90.00
#
_symmetry.space_group_name_H-M   'P 1'
#
loop_
_entity.id
_entity.type
_entity.pdbx_description
1 polymer ?
#
loop_
_entity_poly.entity_id
_entity_poly.type
_entity_poly.pdbx_seq_one_letter_code
_entity_poly.pdbx_strand_id
1 'polypeptide(L)'
;MKNEWFAAKELTGIAGLPSSPQGINLMARREGWISRRRKGVQGKALEYHIDSLPSNVRNLLVLKEDGAVYDVERQDPLAVWIEYYYHLTESEREKMVAFLMREGIGGLLARIDEESNS
;
A
#
# COMPACT_ATOMS: atom_id res chain seq x y z
N MET A 1 -1.55 -16.93 -6.39
CA MET A 1 -1.85 -16.08 -7.56
C MET A 1 -2.17 -14.70 -7.02
N LYS A 2 -1.42 -13.67 -7.41
CA LYS A 2 -1.69 -12.27 -7.02
C LYS A 2 -3.04 -11.87 -7.61
N ASN A 3 -3.95 -11.24 -6.85
CA ASN A 3 -5.23 -10.82 -7.41
C ASN A 3 -5.01 -9.54 -8.22
N GLU A 4 -4.93 -9.66 -9.53
CA GLU A 4 -4.72 -8.50 -10.42
C GLU A 4 -5.98 -7.64 -10.63
N TRP A 5 -7.13 -8.06 -10.08
CA TRP A 5 -8.44 -7.47 -10.31
C TRP A 5 -9.17 -7.19 -9.00
N PHE A 6 -9.58 -5.94 -8.79
CA PHE A 6 -10.18 -5.47 -7.55
C PHE A 6 -11.59 -4.92 -7.78
N ALA A 7 -12.55 -5.32 -6.95
CA ALA A 7 -13.88 -4.74 -6.94
C ALA A 7 -13.87 -3.35 -6.29
N ALA A 8 -14.84 -2.50 -6.67
CA ALA A 8 -14.97 -1.16 -6.10
C ALA A 8 -15.02 -1.14 -4.56
N LYS A 9 -15.65 -2.15 -3.94
CA LYS A 9 -15.72 -2.28 -2.47
C LYS A 9 -14.37 -2.62 -1.82
N GLU A 10 -13.47 -3.28 -2.54
CA GLU A 10 -12.13 -3.62 -2.03
C GLU A 10 -11.18 -2.42 -2.06
N LEU A 11 -11.51 -1.42 -2.88
CA LEU A 11 -10.76 -0.18 -3.06
C LEU A 11 -11.24 0.96 -2.15
N THR A 12 -12.40 0.83 -1.51
CA THR A 12 -12.88 1.85 -0.57
C THR A 12 -12.00 1.92 0.68
N GLY A 13 -11.73 3.13 1.16
CA GLY A 13 -10.95 3.35 2.39
C GLY A 13 -9.44 3.32 2.19
N ILE A 14 -8.95 3.12 0.96
CA ILE A 14 -7.55 3.33 0.61
C ILE A 14 -7.31 4.84 0.51
N ALA A 15 -6.24 5.33 1.14
CA ALA A 15 -5.86 6.73 1.08
C ALA A 15 -5.71 7.20 -0.38
N GLY A 16 -6.35 8.32 -0.72
CA GLY A 16 -6.39 8.85 -2.08
C GLY A 16 -7.52 8.29 -2.96
N LEU A 17 -8.33 7.35 -2.46
CA LEU A 17 -9.54 6.89 -3.14
C LEU A 17 -10.82 7.35 -2.43
N PRO A 18 -11.93 7.48 -3.16
CA PRO A 18 -13.25 7.69 -2.59
C PRO A 18 -13.65 6.63 -1.54
N SER A 19 -14.41 7.05 -0.52
CA SER A 19 -14.87 6.19 0.57
C SER A 19 -16.08 5.31 0.20
N SER A 20 -16.70 5.53 -0.96
CA SER A 20 -17.88 4.78 -1.40
C SER A 20 -17.62 4.07 -2.74
N PRO A 21 -18.21 2.87 -2.97
CA PRO A 21 -18.07 2.17 -4.25
C PRO A 21 -18.56 2.98 -5.45
N GLN A 22 -19.59 3.82 -5.25
CA GLN A 22 -20.09 4.74 -6.28
C GLN A 22 -19.04 5.78 -6.65
N GLY A 23 -18.33 6.33 -5.65
CA GLY A 23 -17.22 7.25 -5.86
C GLY A 23 -16.06 6.59 -6.62
N ILE A 24 -15.70 5.35 -6.27
CA ILE A 24 -14.68 4.57 -6.99
C ILE A 24 -15.09 4.41 -8.47
N ASN A 25 -16.34 4.02 -8.73
CA ASN A 25 -16.82 3.83 -10.09
C ASN A 25 -16.81 5.12 -10.92
N LEU A 26 -17.12 6.26 -10.29
CA LEU A 26 -17.06 7.57 -10.96
C LEU A 26 -15.62 7.95 -11.30
N MET A 27 -14.69 7.79 -10.35
CA MET A 27 -13.26 8.01 -10.55
C MET A 27 -12.69 7.10 -11.65
N ALA A 28 -13.01 5.81 -11.61
CA ALA A 28 -12.59 4.83 -12.61
C ALA A 28 -13.03 5.20 -14.03
N ARG A 29 -14.26 5.73 -14.18
CA ARG A 29 -14.75 6.24 -15.47
C ARG A 29 -14.02 7.51 -15.91
N ARG A 30 -13.80 8.44 -14.97
CA ARG A 30 -13.11 9.72 -15.23
C ARG A 30 -11.66 9.49 -15.66
N GLU A 31 -10.99 8.52 -15.05
CA GLU A 31 -9.56 8.25 -15.22
C GLU A 31 -9.29 7.09 -16.18
N GLY A 32 -10.33 6.48 -16.76
CA GLY A 32 -10.19 5.46 -17.80
C GLY A 32 -9.58 4.15 -17.30
N TRP A 33 -9.93 3.71 -16.09
CA TRP A 33 -9.39 2.47 -15.53
C TRP A 33 -9.78 1.25 -16.36
N ILE A 34 -8.86 0.29 -16.48
CA ILE A 34 -9.07 -0.99 -17.16
C ILE A 34 -10.08 -1.78 -16.33
N SER A 35 -11.24 -2.07 -16.91
CA SER A 35 -12.34 -2.73 -16.21
C SER A 35 -12.82 -3.98 -16.93
N ARG A 36 -13.32 -4.95 -16.15
CA ARG A 36 -13.97 -6.16 -16.67
C ARG A 36 -15.22 -6.49 -15.88
N ARG A 37 -16.11 -7.29 -16.48
CA ARG A 37 -17.21 -7.90 -15.73
C ARG A 37 -16.68 -9.00 -14.81
N ARG A 38 -17.13 -8.98 -13.57
CA ARG A 38 -16.83 -10.02 -12.59
C ARG A 38 -17.44 -11.35 -13.02
N LYS A 39 -16.63 -12.41 -13.03
CA LYS A 39 -17.09 -13.76 -13.37
C LYS A 39 -17.82 -14.39 -12.16
N GLY A 40 -18.86 -15.18 -12.41
CA GLY A 40 -19.51 -16.00 -11.38
C GLY A 40 -20.48 -15.28 -10.44
N VAL A 41 -20.84 -14.02 -10.70
CA VAL A 41 -21.85 -13.27 -9.93
C VAL A 41 -23.05 -12.88 -10.79
N GLN A 42 -24.24 -12.98 -10.21
CA GLN A 42 -25.49 -12.53 -10.82
C GLN A 42 -25.54 -10.99 -10.78
N GLY A 43 -25.14 -10.33 -11.87
CA GLY A 43 -25.24 -8.87 -12.00
C GLY A 43 -24.18 -8.23 -12.89
N LYS A 44 -24.26 -6.90 -13.07
CA LYS A 44 -23.28 -6.08 -13.82
C LYS A 44 -22.12 -5.59 -12.94
N ALA A 45 -21.61 -6.45 -12.05
CA ALA A 45 -20.49 -6.09 -11.19
C ALA A 45 -19.21 -5.94 -12.01
N LEU A 46 -18.46 -4.85 -11.78
CA LEU A 46 -17.18 -4.56 -12.43
C LEU A 46 -16.02 -4.76 -11.45
N GLU A 47 -14.88 -5.17 -12.00
CA GLU A 47 -13.58 -5.20 -11.35
C GLU A 47 -12.59 -4.35 -12.16
N TYR A 48 -11.57 -3.81 -11.49
CA TYR A 48 -10.56 -2.92 -12.05
C TYR A 48 -9.17 -3.55 -11.95
N HIS A 49 -8.39 -3.43 -13.03
CA HIS A 49 -7.03 -3.99 -13.08
C HIS A 49 -6.05 -3.14 -12.29
N ILE A 50 -5.15 -3.78 -11.54
CA ILE A 50 -4.17 -3.11 -10.70
C ILE A 50 -3.35 -2.06 -11.46
N ASP A 51 -2.90 -2.36 -12.68
CA ASP A 51 -2.06 -1.45 -13.49
C ASP A 51 -2.73 -0.14 -13.89
N SER A 52 -4.06 -0.10 -13.84
CA SER A 52 -4.83 1.10 -14.15
C SER A 52 -5.17 1.94 -12.92
N LEU A 53 -4.80 1.46 -11.72
CA LEU A 53 -4.98 2.19 -10.48
C LEU A 53 -3.86 3.23 -10.27
N PRO A 54 -4.13 4.31 -9.52
CA PRO A 54 -3.10 5.26 -9.09
C PRO A 54 -1.90 4.56 -8.45
N SER A 55 -0.68 5.06 -8.68
CA SER A 55 0.56 4.43 -8.19
C SER A 55 0.59 4.27 -6.67
N ASN A 56 0.14 5.27 -5.93
CA ASN A 56 0.02 5.21 -4.47
C ASN A 56 -0.95 4.09 -4.02
N VAL A 57 -2.04 3.87 -4.76
CA VAL A 57 -3.02 2.81 -4.49
C VAL A 57 -2.43 1.43 -4.77
N ARG A 58 -1.70 1.28 -5.88
CA ARG A 58 -1.02 0.03 -6.22
C ARG A 58 -0.05 -0.41 -5.12
N ASN A 59 0.78 0.51 -4.63
CA ASN A 59 1.73 0.23 -3.55
C ASN A 59 1.01 -0.24 -2.27
N LEU A 60 -0.09 0.42 -1.90
CA LEU A 60 -0.88 0.06 -0.73
C LEU A 60 -1.58 -1.31 -0.88
N LEU A 61 -2.01 -1.66 -2.10
CA LEU A 61 -2.61 -2.98 -2.37
C LEU A 61 -1.58 -4.10 -2.30
N VAL A 62 -0.36 -3.88 -2.79
CA VAL A 62 0.76 -4.83 -2.65
C VAL A 62 1.09 -5.06 -1.17
N LEU A 63 1.25 -3.98 -0.39
CA LEU A 63 1.48 -4.06 1.06
C LEU A 63 0.36 -4.79 1.81
N LYS A 64 -0.90 -4.65 1.37
CA LYS A 64 -2.06 -5.30 1.99
C LYS A 64 -2.18 -6.77 1.61
N GLU A 65 -1.83 -7.16 0.38
CA GLU A 65 -1.70 -8.58 -0.01
C GLU A 65 -0.55 -9.25 0.74
N ASP A 66 0.58 -8.56 0.90
CA ASP A 66 1.71 -9.05 1.69
C ASP A 66 1.39 -9.11 3.20
N GLY A 67 0.52 -8.21 3.69
CA GLY A 67 -0.01 -8.24 5.06
C GLY A 67 -0.99 -9.39 5.36
N ALA A 68 -1.40 -10.18 4.37
CA ALA A 68 -2.16 -11.42 4.58
C ALA A 68 -1.26 -12.67 4.65
N VAL A 69 0.05 -12.52 4.43
CA VAL A 69 1.08 -13.56 4.60
C VAL A 69 2.04 -13.12 5.71
N TYR A 70 1.49 -12.81 6.89
CA TYR A 70 2.27 -12.96 8.11
C TYR A 70 2.29 -14.43 8.52
N ASP A 71 2.93 -15.27 7.70
CA ASP A 71 3.51 -16.47 8.24
C ASP A 71 4.81 -16.02 8.89
N VAL A 72 4.82 -15.97 10.23
CA VAL A 72 5.90 -15.45 11.09
C VAL A 72 7.16 -16.34 11.05
N GLU A 73 7.34 -17.12 9.99
CA GLU A 73 8.51 -17.94 9.76
C GLU A 73 9.16 -17.58 8.41
N ARG A 74 10.24 -16.80 8.49
CA ARG A 74 11.32 -16.66 7.49
C ARG A 74 11.15 -15.60 6.37
N GLN A 75 11.08 -14.32 6.74
CA GLN A 75 11.77 -13.31 5.93
C GLN A 75 12.97 -12.78 6.72
N ASP A 76 14.12 -12.70 6.05
CA ASP A 76 15.32 -12.08 6.60
C ASP A 76 14.94 -10.64 6.98
N PRO A 77 14.98 -10.26 8.28
CA PRO A 77 14.64 -8.91 8.71
C PRO A 77 15.36 -7.85 7.88
N LEU A 78 16.59 -8.11 7.44
CA LEU A 78 17.37 -7.20 6.62
C LEU A 78 16.72 -6.91 5.26
N ALA A 79 16.10 -7.90 4.62
CA ALA A 79 15.41 -7.70 3.33
C ALA A 79 14.24 -6.73 3.48
N VAL A 80 13.50 -6.85 4.57
CA VAL A 80 12.40 -5.95 4.92
C VAL A 80 12.91 -4.52 5.15
N TRP A 81 14.00 -4.37 5.92
CA TRP A 81 14.64 -3.06 6.14
C TRP A 81 15.12 -2.41 4.84
N ILE A 82 15.70 -3.18 3.93
CA ILE A 82 16.17 -2.71 2.61
C ILE A 82 14.99 -2.24 1.75
N GLU A 83 13.88 -2.97 1.76
CA GLU A 83 12.69 -2.60 1.00
C GLU A 83 12.08 -1.28 1.50
N TYR A 84 11.96 -1.08 2.82
CA TYR A 84 11.51 0.19 3.39
C TYR A 84 12.42 1.35 3.02
N TYR A 85 13.74 1.14 3.03
CA TYR A 85 14.69 2.15 2.58
C TYR A 85 14.43 2.57 1.13
N TYR A 86 14.13 1.63 0.23
CA TYR A 86 13.84 1.94 -1.16
C TYR A 86 12.50 2.65 -1.40
N HIS A 87 11.54 2.52 -0.49
CA HIS A 87 10.27 3.25 -0.57
C HIS A 87 10.36 4.72 -0.17
N LEU A 88 11.40 5.11 0.58
CA LEU A 88 11.67 6.51 0.91
C LEU A 88 12.08 7.29 -0.35
N THR A 89 11.59 8.52 -0.46
CA THR A 89 12.13 9.50 -1.41
C THR A 89 13.58 9.84 -1.06
N GLU A 90 14.32 10.39 -2.01
CA GLU A 90 15.71 10.82 -1.79
C GLU A 90 15.83 11.75 -0.57
N SER A 91 14.93 12.74 -0.45
CA SER A 91 14.90 13.66 0.70
C SER A 91 14.60 12.99 2.04
N GLU A 92 13.82 11.92 2.05
CA GLU A 92 13.49 11.17 3.28
C GLU A 92 14.66 10.25 3.67
N ARG A 93 15.34 9.64 2.69
CA ARG A 93 16.58 8.87 2.93
C ARG A 93 17.67 9.77 3.50
N GLU A 94 17.86 10.96 2.93
CA GLU A 94 18.85 11.92 3.43
C GLU A 94 18.56 12.32 4.89
N LYS A 95 17.29 12.61 5.22
CA LYS A 95 16.88 12.91 6.60
C LYS A 95 17.12 11.75 7.53
N MET A 96 16.76 10.53 7.13
CA MET A 96 16.95 9.32 7.92
C MET A 96 18.43 9.03 8.18
N VAL A 97 19.27 9.11 7.14
CA VAL A 97 20.73 8.92 7.26
C VAL A 97 21.35 10.02 8.11
N ALA A 98 20.98 11.29 7.90
CA ALA A 98 21.47 12.41 8.71
C ALA A 98 21.09 12.26 10.19
N PHE A 99 19.88 11.79 10.46
CA PHE A 99 19.44 11.48 11.81
C PHE A 99 20.26 10.34 12.44
N LEU A 100 20.42 9.23 11.73
CA LEU A 100 21.21 8.09 12.20
C LEU A 100 22.68 8.45 12.43
N MET A 101 23.27 9.31 11.60
CA MET A 101 24.64 9.80 11.79
C MET A 101 24.79 10.72 13.01
N ARG A 102 23.72 11.43 13.39
CA ARG A 102 23.73 12.42 14.48
C ARG A 102 23.37 11.80 15.83
N GLU A 103 22.33 10.98 15.88
CA GLU A 103 21.72 10.46 17.11
C GLU A 103 21.94 8.94 17.27
N GLY A 104 22.46 8.28 16.24
CA GLY A 104 22.66 6.83 16.23
C GLY A 104 21.35 6.03 16.21
N ILE A 105 21.49 4.71 16.20
CA ILE A 105 20.34 3.80 16.27
C ILE A 105 19.61 3.91 17.63
N GLY A 106 20.33 4.23 18.70
CA GLY A 106 19.75 4.43 20.04
C GLY A 106 18.75 5.59 20.08
N GLY A 107 19.05 6.71 19.40
CA GLY A 107 18.12 7.83 19.29
C GLY A 107 16.87 7.51 18.46
N LEU A 108 16.97 6.60 17.49
CA LEU A 108 15.81 6.11 16.74
C LEU A 108 14.89 5.28 17.64
N LEU A 109 15.45 4.31 18.37
CA LEU A 109 14.69 3.43 19.25
C LEU A 109 13.96 4.21 20.36
N ALA A 110 14.63 5.20 20.97
CA ALA A 110 14.02 6.05 21.98
C ALA A 110 12.76 6.79 21.48
N ARG A 111 12.77 7.27 20.22
CA ARG A 111 11.61 7.94 19.62
C ARG A 111 10.47 7.00 19.30
N ILE A 112 10.78 5.78 18.86
CA ILE A 112 9.78 4.73 18.62
C ILE A 112 9.08 4.37 19.94
N ASP A 113 9.87 4.24 21.02
CA ASP A 113 9.35 3.96 22.36
C ASP A 113 8.46 5.11 22.88
N GLU A 114 8.81 6.36 22.63
CA GLU A 114 8.01 7.55 22.99
C GLU A 114 6.68 7.63 22.23
N GLU A 115 6.67 7.34 20.92
CA GLU A 115 5.44 7.28 20.11
C GLU A 115 4.53 6.11 20.51
N SER A 116 5.11 4.98 20.93
CA SER A 116 4.32 3.81 21.37
C SER A 116 3.65 3.98 22.73
N ASN A 117 4.13 4.93 23.54
CA ASN A 117 3.63 5.21 24.90
C ASN A 117 2.78 6.49 24.98
N SER A 118 2.51 7.16 23.85
CA SER A 118 1.68 8.38 23.74
C SER A 118 0.31 8.09 23.16
#